data_AF-A0A9E8MV73-F1
#
_entry.id   AF-A0A9E8MV73-F1
#
_cell.length_a   1.000
_cell.length_b   1.000
_cell.length_c   1.000
_cell.angle_alpha   90.00
_cell.angle_beta   90.00
_cell.angle_gamma   90.00
#
_symmetry.space_group_name_H-M   'P 1'
#
loop_
_entity.id
_entity.type
_entity.pdbx_description
1 polymer ?
#
loop_
_entity_poly.entity_id
_entity_poly.type
_entity_poly.pdbx_seq_one_letter_code
_entity_poly.pdbx_strand_id
1 'polypeptide(L)'
;MDIWQNQVTKEVPASKEANAISLYDHLPNIIEDIADLMVRFNDIEDISKDEKYNEILENSKHHGRHRSSTAYYTVEQVVHEYIIFHRTLSDFLISRNGCNEKVSDLLKYVIETSILKSVGSFSRAIQEMQEKLIGTLAHDIRNPLSAAQLALEMMDKDEDQEWNDNLILASKRSVSKGLNLLEGLMDGITIKAGEGILLNFEAGDVLEHVKWVVTEAKEFYTNDILFECDEAQLLGVFDSTAVKRLL
;
A
#
# COMPACT_ATOMS: atom_id res chain seq x y z
N MET A 1 -1.29 -14.49 23.84
CA MET A 1 -1.87 -13.55 22.86
C MET A 1 -2.04 -12.17 23.44
N ASP A 2 -2.89 -11.99 24.45
CA ASP A 2 -3.15 -10.67 25.04
C ASP A 2 -1.90 -9.93 25.51
N ILE A 3 -0.90 -10.64 26.02
CA ILE A 3 0.37 -10.05 26.45
C ILE A 3 1.10 -9.39 25.28
N TRP A 4 1.24 -10.09 24.14
CA TRP A 4 1.90 -9.56 22.95
C TRP A 4 1.15 -8.36 22.40
N GLN A 5 -0.16 -8.46 22.24
CA GLN A 5 -0.99 -7.39 21.69
C GLN A 5 -0.87 -6.11 22.54
N ASN A 6 -0.96 -6.27 23.86
CA ASN A 6 -0.81 -5.15 24.79
C ASN A 6 0.58 -4.51 24.72
N GLN A 7 1.63 -5.28 24.43
CA GLN A 7 2.99 -4.74 24.25
C GLN A 7 3.12 -4.01 22.89
N VAL A 8 2.62 -4.61 21.81
CA VAL A 8 2.64 -3.99 20.47
C VAL A 8 1.89 -2.66 20.46
N THR A 9 0.67 -2.60 20.98
CA THR A 9 -0.11 -1.35 21.06
C THR A 9 0.59 -0.24 21.87
N LYS A 10 1.45 -0.60 22.82
CA LYS A 10 2.23 0.36 23.62
C LYS A 10 3.51 0.80 22.92
N GLU A 11 4.23 -0.14 22.31
CA GLU A 11 5.61 0.03 21.84
C GLU A 11 5.71 0.32 20.32
N VAL A 12 4.68 0.02 19.53
CA VAL A 12 4.65 0.21 18.06
C VAL A 12 3.66 1.33 17.71
N PRO A 13 4.11 2.52 17.29
CA PRO A 13 3.24 3.68 17.04
C PRO A 13 2.07 3.42 16.08
N ALA A 14 2.32 2.82 14.93
CA ALA A 14 1.30 2.56 13.90
C ALA A 14 0.23 1.55 14.35
N SER A 15 0.54 0.75 15.37
CA SER A 15 -0.42 -0.23 15.91
C SER A 15 -1.51 0.39 16.78
N LYS A 16 -1.38 1.68 17.16
CA LYS A 16 -2.40 2.41 17.94
C LYS A 16 -3.62 2.77 17.10
N GLU A 17 -3.39 3.05 15.82
CA GLU A 17 -4.43 3.35 14.83
C GLU A 17 -4.94 2.07 14.13
N ALA A 18 -4.24 0.95 14.32
CA ALA A 18 -4.64 -0.34 13.77
C ALA A 18 -5.79 -0.95 14.59
N ASN A 19 -6.85 -1.39 13.90
CA ASN A 19 -7.93 -2.14 14.55
C ASN A 19 -7.40 -3.42 15.19
N ALA A 20 -7.94 -3.79 16.35
CA ALA A 20 -7.56 -5.01 17.06
C ALA A 20 -7.63 -6.26 16.16
N ILE A 21 -8.64 -6.35 15.28
CA ILE A 21 -8.80 -7.45 14.32
C ILE A 21 -7.58 -7.56 13.38
N SER A 22 -7.04 -6.44 12.91
CA SER A 22 -5.84 -6.38 12.06
C SER A 22 -4.54 -6.75 12.80
N LEU A 23 -4.57 -6.82 14.14
CA LEU A 23 -3.48 -7.34 14.96
C LEU A 23 -3.62 -8.85 15.21
N TYR A 24 -4.82 -9.41 15.06
CA TYR A 24 -5.13 -10.84 15.31
C TYR A 24 -4.87 -11.76 14.11
N ASP A 25 -4.66 -11.19 12.92
CA ASP A 25 -4.78 -11.83 11.60
C ASP A 25 -4.21 -13.25 11.50
N HIS A 26 -2.89 -13.43 11.73
CA HIS A 26 -2.21 -14.71 11.49
C HIS A 26 -1.45 -15.25 12.70
N LEU A 27 -1.40 -14.48 13.79
CA LEU A 27 -0.57 -14.80 14.95
C LEU A 27 -1.02 -16.07 15.71
N PRO A 28 -2.34 -16.38 15.85
CA PRO A 28 -2.77 -17.63 16.48
C PRO A 28 -2.24 -18.87 15.74
N ASN A 29 -2.37 -18.90 14.40
CA ASN A 29 -1.90 -19.99 13.56
C ASN A 29 -0.39 -20.16 13.67
N ILE A 30 0.37 -19.05 13.62
CA ILE A 30 1.83 -19.07 13.77
C ILE A 30 2.25 -19.66 15.13
N ILE A 31 1.54 -19.35 16.22
CA ILE A 31 1.87 -19.91 17.55
C ILE A 31 1.58 -21.41 17.60
N GLU A 32 0.46 -21.86 17.04
CA GLU A 32 0.12 -23.28 16.97
C GLU A 32 1.16 -24.06 16.14
N ASP A 33 1.56 -23.52 15.00
CA ASP A 33 2.57 -24.13 14.14
C ASP A 33 3.97 -24.14 14.80
N ILE A 34 4.35 -23.07 15.53
CA ILE A 34 5.59 -23.04 16.31
C ILE A 34 5.55 -24.09 17.43
N ALA A 35 4.41 -24.23 18.11
CA ALA A 35 4.25 -25.22 19.17
C ALA A 35 4.37 -26.65 18.62
N ASP A 36 3.75 -26.93 17.47
CA ASP A 36 3.88 -28.21 16.77
C ASP A 36 5.34 -28.50 16.40
N LEU A 37 6.03 -27.54 15.78
CA LEU A 37 7.46 -27.66 15.46
C LEU A 37 8.31 -27.95 16.70
N MET A 38 8.05 -27.28 17.82
CA MET A 38 8.78 -27.49 19.07
C MET A 38 8.58 -28.91 19.64
N VAL A 39 7.40 -29.52 19.47
CA VAL A 39 7.12 -30.87 20.00
C VAL A 39 7.93 -31.93 19.24
N ARG A 40 8.00 -31.82 17.92
CA ARG A 40 8.62 -32.84 17.05
C ARG A 40 9.98 -32.43 16.49
N PHE A 41 10.60 -31.39 17.02
CA PHE A 41 11.80 -30.80 16.43
C PHE A 41 12.97 -31.79 16.30
N ASN A 42 13.08 -32.79 17.19
CA ASN A 42 14.13 -33.80 17.13
C ASN A 42 13.97 -34.76 15.93
N ASP A 43 12.76 -34.86 15.38
CA ASP A 43 12.42 -35.75 14.27
C ASP A 43 12.52 -35.04 12.90
N ILE A 44 12.83 -33.74 12.91
CA ILE A 44 12.98 -32.92 11.70
C ILE A 44 14.44 -32.98 11.24
N GLU A 45 14.71 -33.71 10.16
CA GLU A 45 16.03 -33.74 9.53
C GLU A 45 16.37 -32.43 8.79
N ASP A 46 15.37 -31.86 8.11
CA ASP A 46 15.50 -30.63 7.31
C ASP A 46 14.25 -29.76 7.48
N ILE A 47 14.37 -28.74 8.32
CA ILE A 47 13.28 -27.81 8.63
C ILE A 47 12.74 -27.09 7.39
N SER A 48 13.55 -26.90 6.35
CA SER A 48 13.11 -26.22 5.13
C SER A 48 12.05 -27.00 4.35
N LYS A 49 11.98 -28.33 4.54
CA LYS A 49 10.99 -29.22 3.92
C LYS A 49 9.76 -29.43 4.80
N ASP A 50 9.77 -28.89 6.00
CA ASP A 50 8.69 -29.07 6.95
C ASP A 50 7.45 -28.26 6.55
N GLU A 51 6.28 -28.88 6.59
CA GLU A 51 5.02 -28.25 6.19
C GLU A 51 4.66 -27.08 7.11
N LYS A 52 4.76 -27.25 8.44
CA LYS A 52 4.44 -26.21 9.42
C LYS A 52 5.41 -25.06 9.38
N TYR A 53 6.70 -25.34 9.18
CA TYR A 53 7.68 -24.30 8.94
C TYR A 53 7.31 -23.45 7.71
N ASN A 54 6.94 -24.09 6.59
CA ASN A 54 6.56 -23.37 5.39
C ASN A 54 5.25 -22.57 5.56
N GLU A 55 4.26 -23.10 6.29
CA GLU A 55 3.04 -22.35 6.66
C GLU A 55 3.35 -21.09 7.46
N ILE A 56 4.26 -21.16 8.45
CA ILE A 56 4.72 -19.98 9.20
C ILE A 56 5.35 -18.94 8.27
N LEU A 57 6.17 -19.37 7.31
CA LEU A 57 6.80 -18.47 6.35
C LEU A 57 5.79 -17.80 5.43
N GLU A 58 4.77 -18.53 4.94
CA GLU A 58 3.69 -17.94 4.12
C GLU A 58 2.84 -16.96 4.93
N ASN A 59 2.43 -17.33 6.14
CA ASN A 59 1.71 -16.44 7.06
C ASN A 59 2.51 -15.16 7.35
N SER A 60 3.83 -15.28 7.51
CA SER A 60 4.73 -14.14 7.69
C SER A 60 4.81 -13.24 6.45
N LYS A 61 4.76 -13.79 5.24
CA LYS A 61 4.65 -12.98 4.02
C LYS A 61 3.32 -12.24 3.95
N HIS A 62 2.21 -12.89 4.31
CA HIS A 62 0.90 -12.27 4.35
C HIS A 62 0.86 -11.11 5.35
N HIS A 63 1.43 -11.32 6.55
CA HIS A 63 1.59 -10.27 7.56
C HIS A 63 2.35 -9.06 7.01
N GLY A 64 3.52 -9.27 6.42
CA GLY A 64 4.32 -8.19 5.83
C GLY A 64 3.58 -7.43 4.71
N ARG A 65 2.85 -8.15 3.85
CA ARG A 65 2.03 -7.55 2.79
C ARG A 65 0.87 -6.75 3.39
N HIS A 66 0.18 -7.27 4.39
CA HIS A 66 -0.91 -6.57 5.05
C HIS A 66 -0.44 -5.28 5.74
N ARG A 67 0.73 -5.32 6.39
CA ARG A 67 1.34 -4.12 6.99
C ARG A 67 1.73 -3.08 5.95
N SER A 68 2.13 -3.48 4.74
CA SER A 68 2.43 -2.51 3.66
C SER A 68 1.22 -1.69 3.22
N SER A 69 0.00 -2.23 3.40
CA SER A 69 -1.26 -1.54 3.12
C SER A 69 -1.89 -0.88 4.34
N THR A 70 -1.27 -1.01 5.52
CA THR A 70 -1.76 -0.39 6.76
C THR A 70 -1.11 0.97 6.92
N ALA A 71 -1.90 2.00 7.23
CA ALA A 71 -1.40 3.35 7.38
C ALA A 71 -0.26 3.43 8.42
N TYR A 72 0.76 4.24 8.09
CA TYR A 72 1.89 4.57 8.97
C TYR A 72 2.82 3.41 9.37
N TYR A 73 2.62 2.19 8.87
CA TYR A 73 3.55 1.09 9.13
C TYR A 73 4.84 1.24 8.34
N THR A 74 5.96 1.04 9.04
CA THR A 74 7.31 1.01 8.47
C THR A 74 7.91 -0.37 8.63
N VAL A 75 8.97 -0.66 7.86
CA VAL A 75 9.75 -1.90 8.02
C VAL A 75 10.26 -2.06 9.46
N GLU A 76 10.73 -0.97 10.08
CA GLU A 76 11.18 -0.97 11.47
C GLU A 76 10.07 -1.43 12.43
N GLN A 77 8.85 -0.94 12.24
CA GLN A 77 7.71 -1.31 13.07
C GLN A 77 7.29 -2.78 12.87
N VAL A 78 7.36 -3.30 11.64
CA VAL A 78 7.15 -4.73 11.38
C VAL A 78 8.19 -5.58 12.11
N VAL A 79 9.47 -5.20 12.04
CA VAL A 79 10.54 -5.89 12.78
C VAL A 79 10.29 -5.81 14.29
N HIS A 80 9.86 -4.65 14.80
CA HIS A 80 9.58 -4.44 16.21
C HIS A 80 8.47 -5.37 16.72
N GLU A 81 7.40 -5.60 15.94
CA GLU A 81 6.35 -6.58 16.28
C GLU A 81 6.92 -7.99 16.52
N TYR A 82 7.84 -8.43 15.67
CA TYR A 82 8.51 -9.73 15.82
C TYR A 82 9.48 -9.77 17.00
N ILE A 83 10.18 -8.66 17.30
CA ILE A 83 11.03 -8.56 18.50
C ILE A 83 10.18 -8.74 19.77
N ILE A 84 9.04 -8.04 19.84
CA ILE A 84 8.08 -8.16 20.94
C ILE A 84 7.51 -9.59 21.01
N PHE A 85 7.21 -10.19 19.86
CA PHE A 85 6.72 -11.56 19.77
C PHE A 85 7.74 -12.58 20.30
N HIS A 86 8.99 -12.49 19.85
CA HIS A 86 10.08 -13.33 20.31
C HIS A 86 10.29 -13.21 21.82
N ARG A 87 10.36 -11.97 22.35
CA ARG A 87 10.50 -11.73 23.79
C ARG A 87 9.35 -12.37 24.58
N THR A 88 8.12 -12.12 24.14
CA THR A 88 6.91 -12.64 24.80
C THR A 88 6.88 -14.16 24.82
N LEU A 89 7.25 -14.82 23.72
CA LEU A 89 7.25 -16.28 23.62
C LEU A 89 8.40 -16.91 24.43
N SER A 90 9.59 -16.31 24.39
CA SER A 90 10.73 -16.74 25.20
C SER A 90 10.44 -16.63 26.69
N ASP A 91 9.90 -15.49 27.15
CA ASP A 91 9.51 -15.30 28.55
C ASP A 91 8.46 -16.33 28.99
N PHE A 92 7.47 -16.62 28.12
CA PHE A 92 6.46 -17.63 28.37
C PHE A 92 7.08 -19.03 28.55
N LEU A 93 7.96 -19.46 27.63
CA LEU A 93 8.60 -20.77 27.68
C LEU A 93 9.51 -20.91 28.91
N ILE A 94 10.29 -19.88 29.25
CA ILE A 94 11.15 -19.86 30.43
C ILE A 94 10.31 -20.00 31.70
N SER A 95 9.19 -19.26 31.82
CA SER A 95 8.32 -19.32 33.00
C SER A 95 7.68 -20.71 33.24
N ARG A 96 7.65 -21.55 32.21
CA ARG A 96 7.08 -22.91 32.25
C ARG A 96 8.13 -24.02 32.28
N ASN A 97 9.43 -23.68 32.40
CA ASN A 97 10.53 -24.62 32.26
C ASN A 97 10.49 -25.41 30.92
N GLY A 98 9.87 -24.81 29.88
CA GLY A 98 9.74 -25.40 28.55
C GLY A 98 10.88 -25.02 27.60
N CYS A 99 11.77 -24.12 28.03
CA CYS A 99 12.89 -23.65 27.23
C CYS A 99 14.14 -24.49 27.49
N ASN A 100 14.65 -25.15 26.45
CA ASN A 100 16.00 -25.71 26.42
C ASN A 100 16.78 -25.07 25.25
N GLU A 101 18.08 -25.31 25.18
CA GLU A 101 18.96 -24.72 24.15
C GLU A 101 18.43 -24.94 22.72
N LYS A 102 18.03 -26.17 22.39
CA LYS A 102 17.53 -26.53 21.06
C LYS A 102 16.19 -25.85 20.72
N VAL A 103 15.28 -25.75 21.69
CA VAL A 103 14.00 -25.05 21.52
C VAL A 103 14.22 -23.55 21.37
N SER A 104 15.17 -22.98 22.11
CA SER A 104 15.55 -21.56 21.97
C SER A 104 16.16 -21.27 20.60
N ASP A 105 17.04 -22.15 20.11
CA ASP A 105 17.66 -22.03 18.79
C ASP A 105 16.63 -22.16 17.67
N LEU A 106 15.71 -23.13 17.78
CA LEU A 106 14.60 -23.31 16.86
C LEU A 106 13.71 -22.07 16.81
N LEU A 107 13.28 -21.58 17.98
CA LEU A 107 12.44 -20.38 18.07
C LEU A 107 13.12 -19.19 17.40
N LYS A 108 14.39 -18.95 17.74
CA LYS A 108 15.18 -17.88 17.14
C LYS A 108 15.22 -18.00 15.61
N TYR A 109 15.55 -19.19 15.10
CA TYR A 109 15.63 -19.43 13.65
C TYR A 109 14.29 -19.19 12.94
N VAL A 110 13.19 -19.70 13.50
CA VAL A 110 11.85 -19.52 12.93
C VAL A 110 11.45 -18.04 12.93
N ILE A 111 11.74 -17.29 14.00
CA ILE A 111 11.42 -15.86 14.05
C ILE A 111 12.30 -15.06 13.07
N GLU A 112 13.61 -15.30 13.01
CA GLU A 112 14.52 -14.58 12.10
C GLU A 112 14.14 -14.79 10.63
N THR A 113 13.77 -16.01 10.26
CA THR A 113 13.31 -16.33 8.91
C THR A 113 11.91 -15.76 8.62
N SER A 114 11.02 -15.72 9.62
CA SER A 114 9.73 -15.03 9.54
C SER A 114 9.88 -13.52 9.31
N ILE A 115 10.79 -12.86 10.04
CA ILE A 115 11.14 -11.45 9.82
C ILE A 115 11.63 -11.24 8.40
N LEU A 116 12.57 -12.06 7.92
CA LEU A 116 13.11 -11.97 6.56
C LEU A 116 12.01 -12.07 5.50
N LYS A 117 11.08 -13.02 5.65
CA LYS A 117 9.96 -13.19 4.71
C LYS A 117 8.96 -12.04 4.78
N SER A 118 8.62 -11.58 5.98
CA SER A 118 7.70 -10.48 6.20
C SER A 118 8.24 -9.16 5.64
N VAL A 119 9.47 -8.79 5.99
CA VAL A 119 10.13 -7.58 5.47
C VAL A 119 10.27 -7.65 3.95
N GLY A 120 10.70 -8.79 3.40
CA GLY A 120 10.78 -8.96 1.95
C GLY A 120 9.43 -8.82 1.25
N SER A 121 8.35 -9.32 1.87
CA SER A 121 6.98 -9.18 1.36
C SER A 121 6.48 -7.74 1.41
N PHE A 122 6.72 -7.06 2.54
CA PHE A 122 6.41 -5.65 2.73
C PHE A 122 7.09 -4.79 1.65
N SER A 123 8.40 -4.94 1.46
CA SER A 123 9.15 -4.14 0.47
C SER A 123 8.68 -4.41 -0.96
N ARG A 124 8.43 -5.68 -1.33
CA ARG A 124 7.89 -6.01 -2.66
C ARG A 124 6.51 -5.40 -2.88
N ALA A 125 5.63 -5.44 -1.88
CA ALA A 125 4.29 -4.87 -2.01
C ALA A 125 4.33 -3.34 -2.21
N ILE A 126 5.25 -2.64 -1.53
CA ILE A 126 5.49 -1.20 -1.76
C ILE A 126 6.02 -0.96 -3.19
N GLN A 127 6.97 -1.77 -3.65
CA GLN A 127 7.50 -1.66 -5.03
C GLN A 127 6.41 -1.91 -6.08
N GLU A 128 5.60 -2.96 -5.94
CA GLU A 128 4.46 -3.26 -6.81
C GLU A 128 3.47 -2.08 -6.87
N MET A 129 3.21 -1.43 -5.74
CA MET A 129 2.34 -0.26 -5.65
C MET A 129 2.95 0.94 -6.39
N GLN A 130 4.24 1.20 -6.19
CA GLN A 130 4.96 2.29 -6.87
C GLN A 130 4.99 2.09 -8.39
N GLU A 131 5.30 0.88 -8.85
CA GLU A 131 5.32 0.54 -10.28
C GLU A 131 3.96 0.75 -10.94
N LYS A 132 2.88 0.29 -10.29
CA LYS A 132 1.52 0.52 -10.76
C LYS A 132 1.17 2.00 -10.84
N LEU A 133 1.51 2.77 -9.80
CA LEU A 133 1.26 4.21 -9.78
C LEU A 133 2.00 4.93 -10.91
N ILE A 134 3.30 4.65 -11.08
CA ILE A 134 4.11 5.22 -12.16
C ILE A 134 3.52 4.84 -13.52
N GLY A 135 3.11 3.58 -13.70
CA GLY A 135 2.51 3.09 -14.94
C GLY A 135 1.22 3.82 -15.31
N THR A 136 0.30 3.95 -14.35
CA THR A 136 -0.96 4.70 -14.55
C THR A 136 -0.69 6.17 -14.85
N LEU A 137 0.16 6.84 -14.07
CA LEU A 137 0.48 8.25 -14.29
C LEU A 137 1.18 8.49 -15.63
N ALA A 138 2.08 7.62 -16.06
CA ALA A 138 2.73 7.73 -17.36
C ALA A 138 1.74 7.62 -18.52
N HIS A 139 0.73 6.73 -18.38
CA HIS A 139 -0.36 6.63 -19.35
C HIS A 139 -1.20 7.92 -19.37
N ASP A 140 -1.56 8.45 -18.21
CA ASP A 140 -2.41 9.63 -18.09
C ASP A 140 -1.71 10.92 -18.52
N ILE A 141 -0.38 10.98 -18.44
CA ILE A 141 0.45 12.06 -19.02
C ILE A 141 0.56 11.93 -20.55
N ARG A 142 0.69 10.70 -21.06
CA ARG A 142 0.84 10.46 -22.51
C ARG A 142 -0.39 10.95 -23.28
N ASN A 143 -1.59 10.67 -22.78
CA ASN A 143 -2.85 11.03 -23.46
C ASN A 143 -2.98 12.53 -23.81
N PRO A 144 -2.88 13.47 -22.85
CA PRO A 144 -2.94 14.89 -23.16
C PRO A 144 -1.74 15.34 -24.01
N LEU A 145 -0.53 14.82 -23.80
CA LEU A 145 0.62 15.17 -24.65
C LEU A 145 0.43 14.74 -26.11
N SER A 146 -0.12 13.54 -26.36
CA SER A 146 -0.44 13.07 -27.71
C SER A 146 -1.55 13.92 -28.35
N ALA A 147 -2.56 14.34 -27.59
CA ALA A 147 -3.60 15.25 -28.07
C ALA A 147 -3.02 16.64 -28.40
N ALA A 148 -2.12 17.16 -27.58
CA ALA A 148 -1.41 18.41 -27.86
C ALA A 148 -0.56 18.31 -29.13
N GLN A 149 0.17 17.21 -29.30
CA GLN A 149 0.97 16.98 -30.50
C GLN A 149 0.11 16.93 -31.76
N LEU A 150 -1.01 16.20 -31.74
CA LEU A 150 -1.94 16.13 -32.88
C LEU A 150 -2.50 17.50 -33.25
N ALA A 151 -2.88 18.31 -32.25
CA ALA A 151 -3.33 19.67 -32.49
C ALA A 151 -2.21 20.53 -33.12
N LEU A 152 -0.99 20.47 -32.60
CA LEU A 152 0.14 21.17 -33.24
C LEU A 152 0.41 20.70 -34.69
N GLU A 153 0.29 19.40 -34.97
CA GLU A 153 0.45 18.85 -36.34
C GLU A 153 -0.68 19.27 -37.31
N MET A 154 -1.88 19.55 -36.81
CA MET A 154 -3.00 20.02 -37.62
C MET A 154 -2.90 21.51 -37.96
N MET A 155 -2.27 22.32 -37.10
CA MET A 155 -2.01 23.75 -37.41
C MET A 155 -1.10 23.93 -38.62
N ASP A 156 -0.14 23.03 -38.82
CA ASP A 156 0.83 23.12 -39.90
C ASP A 156 0.20 22.86 -41.30
N LYS A 157 -1.11 22.56 -41.34
CA LYS A 157 -1.84 22.17 -42.55
C LYS A 157 -3.01 23.09 -42.94
N ASP A 158 -3.43 24.04 -42.10
CA ASP A 158 -4.59 24.90 -42.35
C ASP A 158 -4.22 26.40 -42.29
N GLU A 159 -4.64 27.19 -43.29
CA GLU A 159 -4.39 28.64 -43.39
C GLU A 159 -5.43 29.50 -42.65
N ASP A 160 -6.45 28.90 -42.02
CA ASP A 160 -7.52 29.65 -41.35
C ASP A 160 -7.12 30.12 -39.94
N GLN A 161 -7.06 31.43 -39.75
CA GLN A 161 -6.47 32.08 -38.58
C GLN A 161 -7.24 31.77 -37.27
N GLU A 162 -8.57 31.70 -37.33
CA GLU A 162 -9.45 31.49 -36.17
C GLU A 162 -9.47 30.01 -35.72
N TRP A 163 -9.30 29.09 -36.66
CA TRP A 163 -9.12 27.66 -36.39
C TRP A 163 -7.77 27.39 -35.71
N ASN A 164 -6.71 28.05 -36.18
CA ASN A 164 -5.38 27.95 -35.60
C ASN A 164 -5.31 28.46 -34.14
N ASP A 165 -5.99 29.57 -33.82
CA ASP A 165 -6.03 30.09 -32.45
C ASP A 165 -6.69 29.12 -31.45
N ASN A 166 -7.78 28.46 -31.86
CA ASN A 166 -8.45 27.45 -31.04
C ASN A 166 -7.58 26.20 -30.81
N LEU A 167 -6.86 25.75 -31.85
CA LEU A 167 -5.91 24.65 -31.70
C LEU A 167 -4.72 25.02 -30.79
N ILE A 168 -4.27 26.28 -30.77
CA ILE A 168 -3.16 26.75 -29.91
C ILE A 168 -3.61 26.69 -28.45
N LEU A 169 -4.83 27.15 -28.17
CA LEU A 169 -5.40 27.08 -26.84
C LEU A 169 -5.59 25.63 -26.38
N ALA A 170 -6.11 24.75 -27.24
CA ALA A 170 -6.26 23.33 -26.92
C ALA A 170 -4.91 22.65 -26.62
N SER A 171 -3.89 22.91 -27.44
CA SER A 171 -2.53 22.38 -27.26
C SER A 171 -1.90 22.85 -25.95
N LYS A 172 -2.01 24.15 -25.64
CA LYS A 172 -1.51 24.72 -24.38
C LYS A 172 -2.19 24.11 -23.15
N ARG A 173 -3.51 23.92 -23.19
CA ARG A 173 -4.27 23.27 -22.10
C ARG A 173 -3.80 21.82 -21.89
N SER A 174 -3.64 21.06 -22.96
CA SER A 174 -3.17 19.68 -22.89
C SER A 174 -1.74 19.56 -22.36
N VAL A 175 -0.81 20.43 -22.78
CA VAL A 175 0.54 20.48 -22.21
C VAL A 175 0.51 20.85 -20.72
N SER A 176 -0.31 21.83 -20.33
CA SER A 176 -0.48 22.22 -18.93
C SER A 176 -1.01 21.07 -18.07
N LYS A 177 -1.96 20.28 -18.60
CA LYS A 177 -2.49 19.08 -17.93
C LYS A 177 -1.40 18.01 -17.75
N GLY A 178 -0.59 17.76 -18.79
CA GLY A 178 0.55 16.86 -18.71
C GLY A 178 1.59 17.30 -17.66
N LEU A 179 1.89 18.60 -17.58
CA LEU A 179 2.80 19.18 -16.59
C LEU A 179 2.27 19.02 -15.15
N ASN A 180 0.99 19.31 -14.90
CA ASN A 180 0.37 19.12 -13.58
C ASN A 180 0.40 17.66 -13.12
N LEU A 181 0.18 16.71 -14.05
CA LEU A 181 0.28 15.28 -13.75
C LEU A 181 1.72 14.85 -13.44
N LEU A 182 2.71 15.45 -14.13
CA LEU A 182 4.13 15.21 -13.90
C LEU A 182 4.61 15.81 -12.57
N GLU A 183 4.08 16.97 -12.18
CA GLU A 183 4.29 17.57 -10.86
C GLU A 183 3.71 16.68 -9.76
N GLY A 184 2.49 16.15 -9.95
CA GLY A 184 1.90 15.14 -9.05
C GLY A 184 2.65 13.80 -9.00
N LEU A 185 3.39 13.44 -10.06
CA LEU A 185 4.32 12.29 -10.07
C LEU A 185 5.57 12.61 -9.26
N MET A 186 6.14 13.80 -9.46
CA MET A 186 7.31 14.28 -8.72
C MET A 186 6.99 14.39 -7.23
N ASP A 187 5.83 14.88 -6.83
CA ASP A 187 5.40 14.89 -5.44
C ASP A 187 5.28 13.45 -4.90
N GLY A 188 4.71 12.52 -5.69
CA GLY A 188 4.62 11.11 -5.32
C GLY A 188 5.96 10.37 -5.19
N ILE A 189 6.99 10.76 -5.97
CA ILE A 189 8.34 10.18 -5.93
C ILE A 189 9.24 10.89 -4.90
N THR A 190 9.05 12.19 -4.71
CA THR A 190 9.86 13.03 -3.81
C THR A 190 9.42 12.88 -2.35
N ILE A 191 8.26 12.26 -2.10
CA ILE A 191 7.95 11.64 -0.81
C ILE A 191 8.80 10.34 -0.72
N LYS A 192 9.97 10.53 -0.14
CA LYS A 192 11.24 9.82 -0.33
C LYS A 192 11.31 8.38 0.20
N ALA A 193 12.18 7.61 -0.46
CA ALA A 193 13.25 6.78 0.12
C ALA A 193 13.07 6.29 1.57
N GLY A 194 12.02 5.50 1.81
CA GLY A 194 11.85 4.77 3.07
C GLY A 194 10.48 4.93 3.75
N GLU A 195 9.66 5.90 3.37
CA GLU A 195 8.38 6.19 4.06
C GLU A 195 7.11 5.86 3.27
N GLY A 196 7.23 5.30 2.06
CA GLY A 196 6.09 4.94 1.23
C GLY A 196 5.34 6.17 0.71
N ILE A 197 4.40 5.94 -0.21
CA ILE A 197 3.48 6.99 -0.66
C ILE A 197 2.56 7.28 0.52
N LEU A 198 2.71 8.45 1.15
CA LEU A 198 1.75 8.93 2.15
C LEU A 198 0.44 9.26 1.43
N LEU A 199 -0.48 8.30 1.40
CA LEU A 199 -1.88 8.59 1.13
C LEU A 199 -2.41 9.40 2.32
N ASN A 200 -2.81 10.64 2.06
CA ASN A 200 -3.33 11.52 3.08
C ASN A 200 -4.83 11.26 3.22
N PHE A 201 -5.17 10.25 4.02
CA PHE A 201 -6.55 9.90 4.32
C PHE A 201 -7.19 10.96 5.24
N GLU A 202 -8.05 11.79 4.66
CA GLU A 202 -8.79 12.82 5.37
C GLU A 202 -10.30 12.60 5.20
N ALA A 203 -11.08 13.09 6.16
CA ALA A 203 -12.54 13.08 6.04
C ALA A 203 -12.96 14.10 4.97
N GLY A 204 -13.65 13.64 3.93
CA GLY A 204 -14.08 14.46 2.81
C GLY A 204 -15.39 13.99 2.20
N ASP A 205 -15.93 14.77 1.26
CA ASP A 205 -17.12 14.43 0.48
C ASP A 205 -16.71 14.00 -0.93
N VAL A 206 -16.86 12.70 -1.24
CA VAL A 206 -16.55 12.15 -2.58
C VAL A 206 -17.41 12.82 -3.65
N LEU A 207 -18.64 13.20 -3.30
CA LEU A 207 -19.59 13.78 -4.24
C LEU A 207 -19.10 15.13 -4.80
N GLU A 208 -18.35 15.92 -4.03
CA GLU A 208 -17.74 17.14 -4.53
C GLU A 208 -16.71 16.86 -5.64
N HIS A 209 -15.93 15.79 -5.49
CA HIS A 209 -14.94 15.39 -6.48
C HIS A 209 -15.60 14.84 -7.75
N VAL A 210 -16.65 14.01 -7.61
CA VAL A 210 -17.43 13.51 -8.75
C VAL A 210 -18.08 14.65 -9.53
N LYS A 211 -18.70 15.61 -8.83
CA LYS A 211 -19.29 16.80 -9.48
C LYS A 211 -18.23 17.59 -10.25
N TRP A 212 -17.06 17.79 -9.67
CA TRP A 212 -15.95 18.48 -10.34
C TRP A 212 -15.51 17.75 -11.62
N VAL A 213 -15.32 16.43 -11.57
CA VAL A 213 -14.95 15.63 -12.75
C VAL A 213 -16.03 15.64 -13.82
N VAL A 214 -17.32 15.53 -13.44
CA VAL A 214 -18.43 15.59 -14.38
C VAL A 214 -18.50 16.96 -15.07
N THR A 215 -18.26 18.04 -14.33
CA THR A 215 -18.19 19.38 -14.92
C THR A 215 -17.05 19.49 -15.92
N GLU A 216 -15.84 19.02 -15.58
CA GLU A 216 -14.74 18.95 -16.55
C GLU A 216 -15.13 18.11 -17.77
N ALA A 217 -15.64 16.90 -17.57
CA ALA A 217 -15.96 15.98 -18.65
C ALA A 217 -17.01 16.55 -19.63
N LYS A 218 -18.00 17.29 -19.12
CA LYS A 218 -18.99 17.99 -19.96
C LYS A 218 -18.40 19.09 -20.84
N GLU A 219 -17.27 19.67 -20.45
CA GLU A 219 -16.58 20.67 -21.27
C GLU A 219 -15.77 20.02 -22.41
N PHE A 220 -15.36 18.76 -22.26
CA PHE A 220 -14.48 18.07 -23.22
C PHE A 220 -15.19 17.09 -24.14
N TYR A 221 -16.24 16.41 -23.66
CA TYR A 221 -16.95 15.40 -24.44
C TYR A 221 -18.22 15.98 -25.07
N THR A 222 -18.46 15.64 -26.33
CA THR A 222 -19.63 16.06 -27.10
C THR A 222 -20.90 15.28 -26.75
N ASN A 223 -20.76 14.18 -26.01
CA ASN A 223 -21.88 13.37 -25.54
C ASN A 223 -22.48 13.96 -24.26
N ASP A 224 -23.80 13.88 -24.12
CA ASP A 224 -24.48 14.28 -22.89
C ASP A 224 -24.08 13.36 -21.72
N ILE A 225 -23.33 13.91 -20.77
CA ILE A 225 -23.00 13.24 -19.52
C ILE A 225 -24.12 13.50 -18.51
N LEU A 226 -24.94 12.47 -18.27
CA LEU A 226 -25.95 12.50 -17.22
C LEU A 226 -25.33 12.06 -15.90
N PHE A 227 -25.42 12.92 -14.89
CA PHE A 227 -24.99 12.62 -13.53
C PHE A 227 -26.18 12.75 -12.61
N GLU A 228 -26.59 11.63 -12.02
CA GLU A 228 -27.69 11.53 -11.05
C GLU A 228 -27.13 11.00 -9.73
N CYS A 229 -27.44 11.71 -8.64
CA CYS A 229 -27.08 11.29 -7.30
C CYS A 229 -28.20 11.74 -6.35
N ASP A 230 -28.84 10.77 -5.70
CA ASP A 230 -29.93 11.02 -4.75
C ASP A 230 -29.44 11.48 -3.37
N GLU A 231 -28.14 11.32 -3.11
CA GLU A 231 -27.50 11.70 -1.86
C GLU A 231 -26.95 13.13 -1.93
N ALA A 232 -27.15 13.90 -0.86
CA ALA A 232 -26.67 15.28 -0.79
C ALA A 232 -25.15 15.39 -0.55
N GLN A 233 -24.56 14.35 0.06
CA GLN A 233 -23.15 14.27 0.43
C GLN A 233 -22.75 12.80 0.66
N LEU A 234 -21.56 12.43 0.20
CA LEU A 234 -20.98 11.09 0.33
C LEU A 234 -19.69 11.20 1.15
N LEU A 235 -19.86 11.29 2.47
CA LEU A 235 -18.76 11.44 3.40
C LEU A 235 -17.97 10.14 3.57
N GLY A 236 -16.65 10.24 3.51
CA GLY A 236 -15.74 9.12 3.73
C GLY A 236 -14.37 9.59 4.15
N VAL A 237 -13.51 8.65 4.53
CA VAL A 237 -12.09 8.91 4.78
C VAL A 237 -11.30 8.35 3.61
N PHE A 238 -10.70 9.22 2.82
CA PHE A 238 -10.01 8.85 1.59
C PHE A 238 -8.90 9.86 1.27
N ASP A 239 -7.98 9.47 0.39
CA ASP A 239 -7.06 10.42 -0.21
C ASP A 239 -7.76 11.14 -1.37
N SER A 240 -7.99 12.45 -1.19
CA SER A 240 -8.70 13.30 -2.14
C SER A 240 -8.06 13.30 -3.53
N THR A 241 -6.73 13.15 -3.61
CA THR A 241 -5.99 13.11 -4.87
C THR A 241 -6.18 11.76 -5.57
N ALA A 242 -6.15 10.66 -4.83
CA ALA A 242 -6.38 9.31 -5.36
C ALA A 242 -7.81 9.14 -5.88
N VAL A 243 -8.81 9.63 -5.15
CA VAL A 243 -10.23 9.57 -5.58
C VAL A 243 -10.44 10.36 -6.87
N LYS A 244 -9.91 11.58 -6.97
CA LYS A 244 -9.99 12.39 -8.21
C LYS A 244 -9.30 11.75 -9.41
N ARG A 245 -8.28 10.91 -9.19
CA ARG A 245 -7.59 10.17 -10.27
C ARG A 245 -8.37 8.93 -10.74
N LEU A 246 -9.20 8.35 -9.88
CA LEU A 246 -10.02 7.18 -10.21
C LEU A 246 -11.25 7.57 -11.05
N LEU A 247 -11.80 8.74 -10.77
CA LEU A 247 -12.99 9.31 -11.41
C LEU A 247 -12.65 9.90 -12.78
#